data_AF-A0AAD4DPG6-F1
#
_entry.id   AF-A0AAD4DPG6-F1
#
_cell.length_a   1.000
_cell.length_b   1.000
_cell.length_c   1.000
_cell.angle_alpha   90.00
_cell.angle_beta   90.00
_cell.angle_gamma   90.00
#
_symmetry.space_group_name_H-M   'P 1'
#
loop_
_entity.id
_entity.type
_entity.pdbx_description
1 polymer ?
#
loop_
_entity_poly.entity_id
_entity_poly.type
_entity_poly.pdbx_seq_one_letter_code
_entity_poly.pdbx_strand_id
1 'polypeptide(L)'
;MQNSFIIIRAVFFTLILYFNLLATIFAGWNIMSSTSSGMPAPGASAFLVVNAALIFAFTILAYSAEVICPKARPSHVRFECGWTVLMGVLQLAASIYVTTARSPAFCQSQSTWTICASAALLTPISWLATSIMLVYCVTLCVMAALMSILACPLENACERGSLVQPR
;
A
#
# COMPACT_ATOMS: atom_id res chain seq x y z
N MET A 1 -22.23 4.27 18.15
CA MET A 1 -21.12 5.23 17.92
C MET A 1 -20.17 4.59 16.90
N GLN A 2 -20.19 5.04 15.64
CA GLN A 2 -19.23 4.59 14.64
C GLN A 2 -17.83 5.03 15.08
N ASN A 3 -16.91 4.09 15.26
CA ASN A 3 -15.52 4.41 15.56
C ASN A 3 -14.91 5.10 14.34
N SER A 4 -14.52 6.37 14.49
CA SER A 4 -13.85 7.16 13.43
C SER A 4 -12.65 6.42 12.81
N PHE A 5 -12.02 5.53 13.58
CA PHE A 5 -10.96 4.63 13.13
C PHE A 5 -11.34 3.77 11.91
N ILE A 6 -12.56 3.21 11.89
CA ILE A 6 -13.02 2.34 10.79
C ILE A 6 -13.18 3.15 9.51
N ILE A 7 -13.68 4.39 9.63
CA ILE A 7 -13.89 5.29 8.49
C ILE A 7 -12.54 5.68 7.88
N ILE A 8 -11.58 6.12 8.70
CA ILE A 8 -10.23 6.50 8.23
C ILE A 8 -9.57 5.32 7.49
N ARG A 9 -9.63 4.13 8.07
CA ARG A 9 -9.06 2.93 7.47
C ARG A 9 -9.73 2.55 6.15
N ALA A 10 -11.06 2.64 6.08
CA ALA A 10 -11.80 2.40 4.84
C ALA A 10 -11.41 3.40 3.74
N VAL A 11 -11.26 4.68 4.06
CA VAL A 11 -10.81 5.71 3.11
C VAL A 11 -9.41 5.40 2.57
N PHE A 12 -8.46 5.03 3.45
CA PHE A 12 -7.12 4.63 3.00
C PHE A 12 -7.15 3.39 2.10
N PHE A 13 -7.92 2.36 2.44
CA PHE A 13 -8.08 1.19 1.57
C PHE A 13 -8.66 1.55 0.22
N THR A 14 -9.72 2.38 0.17
CA THR A 14 -10.28 2.84 -1.11
C THR A 14 -9.26 3.60 -1.95
N LEU A 15 -8.48 4.50 -1.34
CA LEU A 15 -7.42 5.23 -2.05
C LEU A 15 -6.32 4.30 -2.55
N ILE A 16 -5.83 3.38 -1.72
CA ILE A 16 -4.82 2.39 -2.10
C ILE A 16 -5.32 1.56 -3.29
N LEU A 17 -6.55 1.05 -3.21
CA LEU A 17 -7.17 0.28 -4.30
C LEU A 17 -7.30 1.12 -5.58
N TYR A 18 -7.75 2.36 -5.46
CA TYR A 18 -7.94 3.26 -6.59
C TYR A 18 -6.63 3.56 -7.33
N PHE A 19 -5.57 3.93 -6.61
CA PHE A 19 -4.27 4.24 -7.23
C PHE A 19 -3.56 2.99 -7.77
N ASN A 20 -3.70 1.84 -7.11
CA ASN A 20 -3.16 0.57 -7.64
C ASN A 20 -3.95 0.09 -8.87
N LEU A 21 -5.26 0.36 -8.94
CA LEU A 21 -6.08 0.09 -10.13
C LEU A 21 -5.60 0.94 -11.31
N LEU A 22 -5.42 2.24 -11.10
CA LEU A 22 -4.88 3.14 -12.12
C LEU A 22 -3.48 2.66 -12.58
N ALA A 23 -2.60 2.32 -11.64
CA ALA A 23 -1.27 1.80 -11.97
C ALA A 23 -1.34 0.52 -12.82
N THR A 24 -2.26 -0.39 -12.51
CA THR A 24 -2.49 -1.62 -13.28
C THR A 24 -3.01 -1.32 -14.69
N ILE A 25 -3.95 -0.38 -14.82
CA ILE A 25 -4.49 0.03 -16.13
C ILE A 25 -3.38 0.61 -17.01
N PHE A 26 -2.56 1.53 -16.48
CA PHE A 26 -1.47 2.14 -17.24
C PHE A 26 -0.34 1.15 -17.55
N ALA A 27 -0.02 0.27 -16.61
CA ALA A 27 0.96 -0.80 -16.85
C ALA A 27 0.47 -1.79 -17.91
N GLY A 28 -0.81 -2.17 -17.87
CA GLY A 28 -1.45 -3.02 -18.88
C GLY A 28 -1.46 -2.37 -20.26
N TRP A 29 -1.79 -1.07 -20.33
CA TRP A 29 -1.67 -0.30 -21.57
C TRP A 29 -0.23 -0.33 -22.11
N ASN A 30 0.75 -0.09 -21.25
CA ASN A 30 2.16 -0.06 -21.64
C ASN A 30 2.65 -1.42 -22.18
N ILE A 31 2.22 -2.54 -21.58
CA ILE A 31 2.50 -3.89 -22.06
C ILE A 31 1.84 -4.10 -23.43
N MET A 32 0.55 -3.79 -23.55
CA MET A 32 -0.21 -3.97 -24.79
C MET A 32 0.39 -3.17 -25.95
N SER A 33 0.81 -1.93 -25.68
CA SER A 33 1.45 -1.06 -26.68
C SER A 33 2.86 -1.50 -27.07
N SER A 34 3.59 -2.17 -26.16
CA SER A 34 4.92 -2.72 -26.45
C SER A 34 4.80 -3.96 -27.33
N THR A 35 3.87 -4.86 -26.98
CA THR A 35 3.59 -6.08 -27.74
C THR A 35 3.08 -5.77 -29.15
N SER A 36 2.22 -4.75 -29.32
CA SER A 36 1.75 -4.34 -30.65
C SER A 36 2.86 -3.76 -31.54
N SER A 37 3.95 -3.29 -30.94
CA SER A 37 5.12 -2.75 -31.65
C SER A 37 6.21 -3.81 -31.90
N GLY A 38 5.95 -5.08 -31.55
CA GLY A 38 6.93 -6.17 -31.67
C GLY A 38 8.09 -6.10 -30.67
N MET A 39 7.99 -5.24 -29.65
CA MET A 39 9.01 -5.10 -28.60
C MET A 39 8.68 -6.00 -27.41
N PRO A 40 9.69 -6.55 -26.71
CA PRO A 40 9.46 -7.33 -25.49
C PRO A 40 8.81 -6.46 -24.41
N ALA A 41 7.90 -7.06 -23.64
CA ALA A 41 7.16 -6.36 -22.59
C ALA A 41 8.10 -5.79 -21.52
N PRO A 42 7.94 -4.52 -21.10
CA PRO A 42 8.76 -3.94 -20.05
C PRO A 42 8.58 -4.67 -18.72
N GLY A 43 9.66 -5.22 -18.18
CA GLY A 43 9.63 -5.94 -16.88
C GLY A 43 9.12 -5.08 -15.73
N ALA A 44 9.29 -3.76 -15.82
CA ALA A 44 8.79 -2.78 -14.85
C ALA A 44 7.26 -2.83 -14.74
N SER A 45 6.59 -2.84 -15.89
CA SER A 45 5.14 -2.86 -15.99
C SER A 45 4.58 -4.20 -15.49
N ALA A 46 5.25 -5.31 -15.83
CA ALA A 46 4.87 -6.63 -15.32
C ALA A 46 4.99 -6.73 -13.79
N PHE A 47 6.10 -6.24 -13.22
CA PHE A 47 6.30 -6.21 -11.77
C PHE A 47 5.24 -5.37 -11.06
N LEU A 48 4.87 -4.20 -11.62
CA LEU A 48 3.80 -3.35 -11.09
C LEU A 48 2.44 -4.07 -11.07
N VAL A 49 2.09 -4.80 -12.13
CA VAL A 49 0.82 -5.54 -12.20
C VAL A 49 0.77 -6.63 -11.13
N VAL A 50 1.87 -7.39 -10.97
CA VAL A 50 1.95 -8.44 -9.93
C VAL A 50 1.87 -7.82 -8.53
N ASN A 51 2.59 -6.72 -8.28
CA ASN A 51 2.56 -6.06 -6.98
C ASN A 51 1.17 -5.49 -6.66
N ALA A 52 0.51 -4.86 -7.64
CA ALA A 52 -0.86 -4.37 -7.49
C ALA A 52 -1.83 -5.52 -7.19
N ALA A 53 -1.72 -6.66 -7.89
CA ALA A 53 -2.54 -7.84 -7.64
C ALA A 53 -2.38 -8.38 -6.21
N LEU A 54 -1.15 -8.40 -5.68
CA LEU A 54 -0.91 -8.77 -4.28
C LEU A 54 -1.54 -7.76 -3.33
N ILE A 55 -1.39 -6.46 -3.58
CA ILE A 55 -2.04 -5.41 -2.77
C ILE A 55 -3.56 -5.57 -2.77
N PHE A 56 -4.19 -5.89 -3.91
CA PHE A 56 -5.61 -6.18 -3.99
C PHE A 56 -5.99 -7.37 -3.11
N ALA A 57 -5.26 -8.49 -3.21
CA ALA A 57 -5.52 -9.68 -2.42
C ALA A 57 -5.39 -9.40 -0.92
N PHE A 58 -4.31 -8.75 -0.48
CA PHE A 58 -4.11 -8.42 0.94
C PHE A 58 -5.14 -7.41 1.46
N THR A 59 -5.55 -6.44 0.64
CA THR A 59 -6.57 -5.46 1.05
C THR A 59 -7.94 -6.12 1.21
N ILE A 60 -8.32 -7.03 0.30
CA ILE A 60 -9.58 -7.80 0.40
C ILE A 60 -9.55 -8.69 1.63
N LEU A 61 -8.44 -9.40 1.87
CA LEU A 61 -8.24 -10.22 3.07
C LEU A 61 -8.39 -9.37 4.34
N ALA A 62 -7.69 -8.24 4.43
CA ALA A 62 -7.76 -7.33 5.57
C ALA A 62 -9.17 -6.75 5.79
N TYR A 63 -9.91 -6.46 4.72
CA TYR A 63 -11.30 -6.00 4.82
C TYR A 63 -12.23 -7.12 5.29
N SER A 64 -12.12 -8.32 4.70
CA SER A 64 -12.96 -9.46 5.06
C SER A 64 -12.77 -9.91 6.50
N ALA A 65 -11.54 -9.88 7.01
CA ALA A 65 -11.23 -10.25 8.39
C ALA A 65 -11.89 -9.31 9.41
N GLU A 66 -12.02 -8.01 9.10
CA GLU A 66 -12.74 -7.05 9.96
C GLU A 66 -14.25 -7.34 9.99
N VAL A 67 -14.83 -7.77 8.86
CA VAL A 67 -16.27 -8.11 8.77
C VAL A 67 -16.57 -9.39 9.55
N ILE A 68 -15.66 -10.38 9.53
CA ILE A 68 -15.88 -11.69 10.15
C ILE A 68 -15.60 -11.65 11.66
N CYS A 69 -14.57 -10.93 12.12
CA CYS A 69 -14.08 -10.99 13.50
C CYS A 69 -13.74 -9.62 14.12
N PRO A 70 -14.74 -8.80 14.48
CA PRO A 70 -14.51 -7.45 15.02
C PRO A 70 -13.86 -7.42 16.42
N LYS A 71 -13.73 -8.56 17.12
CA LYS A 71 -13.17 -8.68 18.48
C LYS A 71 -11.66 -8.94 18.53
N ALA A 72 -11.03 -9.43 17.45
CA ALA A 72 -9.61 -9.81 17.43
C ALA A 72 -8.66 -8.66 17.01
N ARG A 73 -8.93 -7.44 17.47
CA ARG A 73 -8.29 -6.20 16.97
C ARG A 73 -6.75 -6.12 17.09
N PRO A 74 -6.09 -6.50 18.20
CA PRO A 74 -4.68 -6.16 18.37
C PRO A 74 -3.71 -7.03 17.55
N SER A 75 -4.03 -8.29 17.28
CA SER A 75 -3.19 -9.16 16.43
C SER A 75 -3.30 -8.78 14.94
N HIS A 76 -4.48 -8.32 14.51
CA HIS A 76 -4.76 -7.96 13.13
C HIS A 76 -3.96 -6.74 12.67
N VAL A 77 -3.80 -5.73 13.54
CA VAL A 77 -3.01 -4.52 13.27
C VAL A 77 -1.53 -4.82 13.01
N ARG A 78 -0.94 -5.81 13.71
CA ARG A 78 0.47 -6.20 13.50
C ARG A 78 0.67 -6.87 12.14
N PHE A 79 -0.25 -7.76 11.77
CA PHE A 79 -0.24 -8.41 10.45
C PHE A 79 -0.41 -7.36 9.34
N GLU A 80 -1.33 -6.41 9.53
CA GLU A 80 -1.55 -5.30 8.62
C GLU A 80 -0.32 -4.42 8.44
N CYS A 81 0.33 -4.06 9.53
CA CYS A 81 1.57 -3.30 9.50
C CYS A 81 2.67 -4.08 8.74
N GLY A 82 2.81 -5.38 9.00
CA GLY A 82 3.82 -6.20 8.33
C GLY A 82 3.65 -6.24 6.81
N TRP A 83 2.46 -6.56 6.31
CA TRP A 83 2.24 -6.64 4.87
C TRP A 83 2.24 -5.26 4.20
N THR A 84 1.76 -4.22 4.88
CA THR A 84 1.79 -2.85 4.32
C THR A 84 3.21 -2.31 4.18
N VAL A 85 4.10 -2.56 5.14
CA VAL A 85 5.53 -2.24 5.03
C VAL A 85 6.15 -3.00 3.86
N LEU A 86 5.93 -4.32 3.77
CA LEU A 86 6.47 -5.14 2.69
C LEU A 86 6.02 -4.64 1.31
N MET A 87 4.71 -4.43 1.13
CA MET A 87 4.15 -3.92 -0.13
C MET A 87 4.56 -2.48 -0.42
N GLY A 88 4.73 -1.64 0.62
CA GLY A 88 5.24 -0.29 0.48
C GLY A 88 6.67 -0.26 -0.06
N VAL A 89 7.55 -1.15 0.45
CA VAL A 89 8.92 -1.29 -0.05
C VAL A 89 8.94 -1.81 -1.49
N LEU A 90 8.13 -2.83 -1.81
CA LEU A 90 8.03 -3.36 -3.16
C LEU A 90 7.50 -2.31 -4.15
N GLN A 91 6.48 -1.54 -3.76
CA GLN A 91 5.94 -0.46 -4.58
C GLN A 91 6.98 0.67 -4.75
N LEU A 92 7.77 0.98 -3.72
CA LEU A 92 8.87 1.95 -3.81
C LEU A 92 9.95 1.49 -4.79
N ALA A 93 10.37 0.22 -4.70
CA ALA A 93 11.31 -0.37 -5.64
C ALA A 93 10.77 -0.33 -7.07
N ALA A 94 9.47 -0.62 -7.27
CA ALA A 94 8.81 -0.51 -8.58
C ALA A 94 8.85 0.91 -9.13
N SER A 95 8.53 1.92 -8.31
CA SER A 95 8.55 3.34 -8.71
C SER A 95 9.94 3.81 -9.10
N ILE A 96 10.97 3.40 -8.34
CA ILE A 96 12.37 3.67 -8.68
C ILE A 96 12.71 3.01 -10.01
N TYR A 97 12.38 1.73 -10.18
CA TYR A 97 12.68 0.98 -11.40
C TYR A 97 12.03 1.59 -12.65
N VAL A 98 10.76 2.01 -12.57
CA VAL A 98 10.07 2.71 -13.67
C VAL A 98 10.74 4.05 -13.98
N THR A 99 11.23 4.75 -12.96
CA THR A 99 11.88 6.06 -13.13
C THR A 99 13.27 5.90 -13.77
N THR A 100 14.06 4.92 -13.33
CA THR A 100 15.40 4.65 -13.89
C THR A 100 15.36 4.02 -15.27
N ALA A 101 14.34 3.19 -15.56
CA ALA A 101 14.15 2.58 -16.87
C ALA A 101 13.75 3.60 -17.94
N ARG A 102 13.20 4.76 -17.55
CA ARG A 102 12.81 5.82 -18.48
C ARG A 102 14.01 6.69 -18.83
N SER A 103 14.85 6.25 -19.77
CA SER A 103 15.83 7.15 -20.37
C SER A 103 15.13 8.13 -21.33
N PRO A 104 15.31 9.46 -21.17
CA PRO A 104 14.65 10.48 -22.02
C PRO A 104 15.00 10.36 -23.51
N ALA A 105 16.09 9.65 -23.84
CA ALA A 105 16.49 9.37 -25.21
C ALA A 105 15.48 8.49 -25.98
N PHE A 106 14.70 7.62 -25.30
CA PHE A 106 13.79 6.69 -25.98
C PHE A 106 12.55 7.36 -26.58
N CYS A 107 12.09 8.48 -26.01
CA CYS A 107 10.93 9.20 -26.55
C CYS A 107 11.26 10.10 -27.75
N GLN A 108 12.55 10.33 -28.06
CA GLN A 108 12.95 11.22 -29.17
C GLN A 108 13.27 10.48 -30.47
N SER A 109 13.74 9.22 -30.42
CA SER A 109 14.36 8.62 -31.61
C SER A 109 13.48 7.62 -32.38
N GLN A 110 12.62 6.80 -31.75
CA GLN A 110 11.89 5.72 -32.48
C GLN A 110 10.55 5.27 -31.85
N SER A 111 10.11 5.84 -30.72
CA SER A 111 8.91 5.34 -30.03
C SER A 111 7.61 5.97 -30.54
N THR A 112 6.55 5.15 -30.66
CA THR A 112 5.18 5.64 -30.85
C THR A 112 4.78 6.54 -29.67
N TRP A 113 4.15 7.67 -29.96
CA TRP A 113 3.75 8.70 -28.99
C TRP A 113 2.94 8.11 -27.80
N THR A 114 2.16 7.07 -28.06
CA THR A 114 1.35 6.33 -27.09
C THR A 114 2.15 5.66 -25.96
N ILE A 115 3.33 5.11 -26.28
CA ILE A 115 4.21 4.47 -25.28
C ILE A 115 4.80 5.55 -24.36
N CYS A 116 5.20 6.69 -24.93
CA CYS A 116 5.75 7.79 -24.15
C CYS A 116 4.69 8.42 -23.22
N ALA A 117 3.45 8.61 -23.72
CA ALA A 117 2.36 9.16 -22.94
C ALA A 117 1.95 8.26 -21.76
N SER A 118 1.81 6.95 -21.98
CA SER A 118 1.48 6.00 -20.92
C SER A 118 2.57 5.91 -19.85
N ALA A 119 3.84 5.89 -20.27
CA ALA A 119 4.96 5.93 -19.35
C ALA A 119 4.93 7.24 -18.53
N ALA A 120 4.79 8.40 -19.19
CA ALA A 120 4.74 9.72 -18.55
C ALA A 120 3.74 9.77 -17.38
N LEU A 121 2.57 9.14 -17.53
CA LEU A 121 1.53 9.06 -16.50
C LEU A 121 1.82 7.99 -15.43
N LEU A 122 2.44 6.88 -15.81
CA LEU A 122 2.72 5.77 -14.88
C LEU A 122 3.63 6.20 -13.72
N THR A 123 4.62 7.06 -14.00
CA THR A 123 5.56 7.53 -12.97
C THR A 123 4.87 8.31 -11.86
N PRO A 124 4.21 9.47 -12.09
CA PRO A 124 3.56 10.21 -11.01
C PRO A 124 2.51 9.39 -10.27
N ILE A 125 1.80 8.49 -10.97
CA ILE A 125 0.81 7.60 -10.33
C ILE A 125 1.48 6.59 -9.41
N SER A 126 2.59 5.97 -9.82
CA SER A 126 3.36 5.05 -8.97
C SER A 126 3.93 5.75 -7.73
N TRP A 127 4.40 6.99 -7.88
CA TRP A 127 4.85 7.84 -6.76
C TRP A 127 3.71 8.24 -5.81
N LEU A 128 2.52 8.50 -6.35
CA LEU A 128 1.35 8.83 -5.54
C LEU A 128 0.85 7.59 -4.77
N ALA A 129 0.82 6.42 -5.42
CA ALA A 129 0.47 5.15 -4.80
C ALA A 129 1.44 4.77 -3.67
N THR A 130 2.76 4.92 -3.88
CA THR A 130 3.77 4.71 -2.84
C THR A 130 3.63 5.68 -1.68
N SER A 131 3.41 6.96 -1.97
CA SER A 131 3.21 7.99 -0.94
C SER A 131 2.02 7.67 -0.05
N ILE A 132 0.89 7.24 -0.63
CA ILE A 132 -0.31 6.86 0.12
C ILE A 132 -0.06 5.60 0.96
N MET A 133 0.65 4.60 0.43
CA MET A 133 1.03 3.41 1.20
C MET A 133 1.93 3.75 2.38
N LEU A 134 2.89 4.66 2.20
CA LEU A 134 3.76 5.13 3.28
C LEU A 134 2.98 5.92 4.33
N VAL A 135 2.10 6.84 3.92
CA VAL A 135 1.23 7.59 4.85
C VAL A 135 0.35 6.64 5.64
N TYR A 136 -0.23 5.63 4.99
CA TYR A 136 -1.02 4.61 5.66
C TYR A 136 -0.19 3.80 6.66
N CYS A 137 1.01 3.37 6.26
CA CYS A 137 1.94 2.67 7.15
C CYS A 137 2.32 3.52 8.38
N VAL A 138 2.66 4.80 8.18
CA VAL A 138 2.96 5.74 9.29
C VAL A 138 1.75 5.90 10.19
N THR A 139 0.55 6.02 9.63
CA THR A 139 -0.70 6.10 10.40
C THR A 139 -0.90 4.85 11.26
N LEU A 140 -0.67 3.65 10.71
CA LEU A 140 -0.74 2.40 11.47
C LEU A 140 0.31 2.35 12.60
N CYS A 141 1.55 2.75 12.31
CA CYS A 141 2.63 2.80 13.30
C CYS A 141 2.31 3.75 14.45
N VAL A 142 1.83 4.96 14.15
CA VAL A 142 1.44 5.95 15.15
C VAL A 142 0.29 5.42 16.01
N MET A 143 -0.72 4.79 15.41
CA MET A 143 -1.85 4.22 16.15
C MET A 143 -1.42 3.05 17.04
N ALA A 144 -0.53 2.18 16.55
CA ALA A 144 0.02 1.08 17.33
C ALA A 144 0.87 1.58 18.51
N ALA A 145 1.70 2.62 18.29
CA ALA A 145 2.49 3.26 19.33
C ALA A 145 1.58 3.94 20.37
N LEU A 146 0.55 4.67 19.94
CA LEU A 146 -0.42 5.31 20.83
C LEU A 146 -1.16 4.29 21.69
N MET A 147 -1.62 3.17 21.11
CA MET A 147 -2.25 2.08 21.86
C MET A 147 -1.30 1.46 22.89
N SER A 148 -0.02 1.29 22.53
CA SER A 148 0.99 0.75 23.46
C SER A 148 1.23 1.70 24.65
N ILE A 149 1.28 3.01 24.38
CA ILE A 149 1.42 4.04 25.42
C ILE A 149 0.18 4.09 26.31
N LEU A 150 -1.04 3.97 25.76
CA LEU A 150 -2.28 3.95 26.55
C LEU A 150 -2.46 2.65 27.35
N ALA A 151 -1.86 1.54 26.92
CA ALA A 151 -1.87 0.27 27.65
C ALA A 151 -0.94 0.30 28.88
N CYS A 152 0.21 0.98 28.80
CA CYS A 152 1.15 1.13 29.92
C CYS A 152 0.56 1.66 31.24
N PRO A 153 -0.32 2.70 31.28
CA PRO A 153 -0.88 3.18 32.55
C PRO A 153 -1.89 2.21 33.17
N LEU A 154 -2.53 1.34 32.38
CA LEU A 154 -3.48 0.34 32.89
C LEU A 154 -2.76 -0.85 33.54
N GLU A 155 -1.63 -1.28 32.97
CA GLU A 155 -0.78 -2.33 33.56
C GLU A 155 -0.18 -1.86 34.90
N ASN A 156 0.31 -0.61 34.94
CA ASN A 156 0.83 0.02 36.15
C ASN A 156 -0.24 0.31 37.22
N ALA A 157 -1.52 0.41 36.84
CA ALA A 157 -2.65 0.54 37.76
C ALA A 157 -3.15 -0.82 38.28
N CYS A 158 -3.07 -1.86 37.44
CA CYS A 158 -3.42 -3.24 37.81
C CYS A 158 -2.41 -3.83 38.80
N GLU A 159 -1.12 -3.59 38.63
CA GLU A 159 -0.09 -4.00 39.62
C GLU A 159 -0.25 -3.27 40.96
N ARG A 160 -0.61 -1.97 40.94
CA ARG A 160 -0.80 -1.19 42.17
C ARG A 160 -2.04 -1.61 42.98
N GLY A 161 -3.04 -2.21 42.35
CA GLY A 161 -4.26 -2.69 43.00
C GLY A 161 -4.09 -4.00 43.80
N SER A 162 -3.07 -4.81 43.51
CA SER A 162 -2.85 -6.09 44.21
C SER A 162 -2.02 -5.98 45.49
N LEU A 163 -1.51 -4.80 45.83
CA LEU A 163 -0.66 -4.58 47.03
C LEU A 163 -1.41 -4.05 48.26
N VAL A 164 -2.72 -3.86 48.20
CA VAL A 164 -3.52 -3.39 49.34
C VAL A 164 -4.58 -4.42 49.71
N GLN A 165 -4.13 -5.46 50.43
CA GLN A 165 -5.02 -6.28 51.25
C GLN A 165 -4.55 -6.18 52.71
N PRO A 166 -4.97 -5.13 53.46
CA PRO A 166 -4.75 -5.07 54.89
C PRO A 166 -5.71 -6.05 55.60
N ARG A 167 -5.13 -6.85 56.50
CA ARG A 167 -5.82 -7.76 57.42
C ARG A 167 -6.60 -7.01 58.48
#